data_AF-A0A6M0ISZ3-F1
#
_entry.id   AF-A0A6M0ISZ3-F1
#
_cell.length_a   1.000
_cell.length_b   1.000
_cell.length_c   1.000
_cell.angle_alpha   90.00
_cell.angle_beta   90.00
_cell.angle_gamma   90.00
#
_symmetry.space_group_name_H-M   'P 1'
#
loop_
_entity.id
_entity.type
_entity.pdbx_description
1 polymer ?
#
loop_
_entity_poly.entity_id
_entity_poly.type
_entity_poly.pdbx_seq_one_letter_code
_entity_poly.pdbx_strand_id
1 'polypeptide(L)'
;MCQSKTTIVERVITLARLDQLFPALKELELYTKLALSFTFYLRKYNLLGQYQPEEIISEAICRLYQAQKQNKLIPNNKVKAWLRETGFRHIKELALERKKWNSVIKSVIYYTLPFKEDNKLNLEYEENTTKVHEILQQMNPDDSQLLIWRELEHRSWEYIASQLANSGEIVTVATLRKRGQRAKDAFRKIWRKKML
;
A
#
# COMPACT_ATOMS: atom_id res chain seq x y z
N MET A 1 -6.57 -7.85 -13.85
CA MET A 1 -7.92 -8.13 -14.39
C MET A 1 -7.82 -9.22 -15.45
N CYS A 2 -7.95 -10.49 -15.05
CA CYS A 2 -8.17 -11.61 -15.97
C CYS A 2 -9.54 -11.49 -16.64
N GLN A 3 -9.62 -10.63 -17.65
CA GLN A 3 -10.74 -10.57 -18.59
C GLN A 3 -10.55 -11.69 -19.61
N SER A 4 -10.84 -12.90 -19.20
CA SER A 4 -11.22 -13.97 -20.10
C SER A 4 -12.43 -14.61 -19.46
N LYS A 5 -13.50 -14.75 -20.24
CA LYS A 5 -14.77 -15.39 -19.85
C LYS A 5 -14.50 -16.88 -19.58
N THR A 6 -13.81 -17.17 -18.50
CA THR A 6 -13.45 -18.50 -18.02
C THR A 6 -14.47 -18.84 -16.94
N THR A 7 -15.29 -19.84 -17.23
CA THR A 7 -16.40 -20.28 -16.36
C THR A 7 -15.83 -20.65 -14.99
N ILE A 8 -16.61 -20.43 -13.90
CA ILE A 8 -16.18 -20.71 -12.52
C ILE A 8 -15.57 -22.12 -12.38
N VAL A 9 -16.12 -23.10 -13.10
CA VAL A 9 -15.65 -24.50 -13.16
C VAL A 9 -14.22 -24.61 -13.70
N GLU A 10 -13.86 -23.88 -14.76
CA GLU A 10 -12.52 -23.89 -15.32
C GLU A 10 -11.50 -23.26 -14.36
N ARG A 11 -11.90 -22.24 -13.59
CA ARG A 11 -11.04 -21.64 -12.55
C ARG A 11 -10.74 -22.63 -11.43
N VAL A 12 -11.74 -23.40 -10.97
CA VAL A 12 -11.57 -24.39 -9.89
C VAL A 12 -10.66 -25.56 -10.34
N ILE A 13 -10.87 -26.12 -11.54
CA ILE A 13 -10.02 -27.19 -12.09
C ILE A 13 -8.58 -26.70 -12.31
N THR A 14 -8.42 -25.43 -12.68
CA THR A 14 -7.12 -24.81 -12.92
C THR A 14 -6.31 -24.63 -11.62
N LEU A 15 -6.96 -24.21 -10.53
CA LEU A 15 -6.32 -24.08 -9.22
C LEU A 15 -5.88 -25.44 -8.67
N ALA A 16 -6.70 -26.48 -8.83
CA ALA A 16 -6.36 -27.85 -8.41
C ALA A 16 -5.12 -28.42 -9.13
N ARG A 17 -4.90 -28.06 -10.41
CA ARG A 17 -3.69 -28.45 -11.16
C ARG A 17 -2.45 -27.66 -10.74
N LEU A 18 -2.59 -26.37 -10.42
CA LEU A 18 -1.48 -25.56 -9.90
C LEU A 18 -0.99 -26.06 -8.54
N ASP A 19 -1.90 -26.52 -7.69
CA ASP A 19 -1.60 -27.10 -6.39
C ASP A 19 -0.79 -28.40 -6.48
N GLN A 20 -0.94 -29.16 -7.57
CA GLN A 20 -0.11 -30.34 -7.86
C GLN A 20 1.28 -29.96 -8.37
N LEU A 21 1.36 -28.94 -9.21
CA LEU A 21 2.62 -28.45 -9.79
C LEU A 21 3.47 -27.69 -8.77
N PHE A 22 2.82 -26.95 -7.87
CA PHE A 22 3.44 -26.08 -6.89
C PHE A 22 2.89 -26.37 -5.49
N PRO A 23 3.43 -27.39 -4.78
CA PRO A 23 2.98 -27.75 -3.43
C PRO A 23 3.04 -26.58 -2.44
N ALA A 24 3.97 -25.65 -2.67
CA ALA A 24 4.11 -24.42 -1.88
C ALA A 24 2.84 -23.55 -1.86
N LEU A 25 1.97 -23.66 -2.87
CA LEU A 25 0.67 -22.98 -2.91
C LEU A 25 -0.35 -23.58 -1.94
N LYS A 26 -0.09 -24.72 -1.30
CA LYS A 26 -0.95 -25.27 -0.24
C LYS A 26 -0.56 -24.77 1.15
N GLU A 27 0.60 -24.14 1.27
CA GLU A 27 1.09 -23.67 2.56
C GLU A 27 0.32 -22.41 2.99
N LEU A 28 -0.55 -22.55 3.99
CA LEU A 28 -1.26 -21.41 4.58
C LEU A 28 -0.30 -20.31 5.04
N GLU A 29 0.86 -20.70 5.59
CA GLU A 29 1.92 -19.78 6.01
C GLU A 29 2.43 -18.89 4.86
N LEU A 30 2.48 -19.41 3.62
CA LEU A 30 2.85 -18.63 2.46
C LEU A 30 1.81 -17.54 2.18
N TYR A 31 0.52 -17.88 2.20
CA TYR A 31 -0.56 -16.91 2.01
C TYR A 31 -0.53 -15.82 3.06
N THR A 32 -0.38 -16.17 4.34
CA THR A 32 -0.30 -15.20 5.43
C THR A 32 0.88 -14.25 5.22
N LYS A 33 2.07 -14.77 4.86
CA LYS A 33 3.26 -13.95 4.59
C LYS A 33 3.07 -13.04 3.37
N LEU A 34 2.45 -13.54 2.31
CA LEU A 34 2.15 -12.74 1.12
C LEU A 34 1.13 -11.64 1.43
N ALA A 35 0.04 -11.99 2.14
CA ALA A 35 -1.00 -11.05 2.53
C ALA A 35 -0.43 -9.91 3.37
N LEU A 36 0.35 -10.21 4.42
CA LEU A 36 1.02 -9.20 5.23
C LEU A 36 1.94 -8.29 4.41
N SER A 37 2.74 -8.88 3.51
CA SER A 37 3.62 -8.13 2.62
C SER A 37 2.84 -7.21 1.69
N PHE A 38 1.76 -7.70 1.07
CA PHE A 38 0.95 -6.91 0.14
C PHE A 38 0.11 -5.86 0.84
N THR A 39 -0.42 -6.11 2.04
CA THR A 39 -1.04 -5.08 2.89
C THR A 39 -0.09 -3.92 3.12
N PHE A 40 1.18 -4.19 3.45
CA PHE A 40 2.20 -3.17 3.63
C PHE A 40 2.41 -2.36 2.34
N TYR A 41 2.54 -3.01 1.19
CA TYR A 41 2.74 -2.31 -0.09
C TYR A 41 1.52 -1.53 -0.56
N LEU A 42 0.32 -2.09 -0.42
CA LEU A 42 -0.94 -1.41 -0.73
C LEU A 42 -1.07 -0.14 0.10
N ARG A 43 -0.75 -0.20 1.41
CA ARG A 43 -0.69 0.99 2.26
C ARG A 43 0.34 2.00 1.75
N LYS A 44 1.57 1.55 1.44
CA LYS A 44 2.65 2.41 0.94
C LYS A 44 2.28 3.16 -0.34
N TYR A 45 1.44 2.57 -1.20
CA TYR A 45 0.98 3.20 -2.44
C TYR A 45 -0.42 3.84 -2.32
N ASN A 46 -0.97 3.95 -1.10
CA ASN A 46 -2.31 4.47 -0.83
C ASN A 46 -3.44 3.73 -1.59
N LEU A 47 -3.23 2.45 -1.88
CA LEU A 47 -4.19 1.56 -2.57
C LEU A 47 -4.99 0.70 -1.59
N LEU A 48 -4.65 0.73 -0.30
CA LEU A 48 -5.38 0.02 0.74
C LEU A 48 -6.82 0.57 0.84
N GLY A 49 -7.82 -0.31 0.82
CA GLY A 49 -9.24 0.03 0.79
C GLY A 49 -9.86 0.02 -0.61
N GLN A 50 -9.05 0.19 -1.65
CA GLN A 50 -9.46 -0.04 -3.05
C GLN A 50 -9.17 -1.46 -3.51
N TYR A 51 -8.08 -2.03 -2.99
CA TYR A 51 -7.66 -3.39 -3.28
C TYR A 51 -7.37 -4.12 -1.98
N GLN A 52 -7.70 -5.40 -1.96
CA GLN A 52 -7.41 -6.33 -0.89
C GLN A 52 -6.16 -7.16 -1.22
N PRO A 53 -5.36 -7.57 -0.22
CA PRO A 53 -4.19 -8.42 -0.43
C PRO A 53 -4.51 -9.71 -1.19
N GLU A 54 -5.68 -10.31 -0.95
CA GLU A 54 -6.17 -11.53 -1.59
C GLU A 54 -6.33 -11.36 -3.10
N GLU A 55 -6.73 -10.17 -3.56
CA GLU A 55 -6.84 -9.85 -4.98
C GLU A 55 -5.46 -9.80 -5.64
N ILE A 56 -4.48 -9.22 -4.94
CA ILE A 56 -3.08 -9.19 -5.41
C ILE A 56 -2.49 -10.60 -5.48
N ILE A 57 -2.74 -11.43 -4.46
CA ILE A 57 -2.32 -12.84 -4.46
C ILE A 57 -2.96 -13.58 -5.63
N SER A 58 -4.27 -13.40 -5.83
CA SER A 58 -5.02 -14.05 -6.91
C SER A 58 -4.49 -13.66 -8.29
N GLU A 59 -4.18 -12.39 -8.51
CA GLU A 59 -3.57 -11.91 -9.76
C GLU A 59 -2.15 -12.47 -9.93
N ALA A 60 -1.34 -12.53 -8.86
CA ALA A 60 0.00 -13.13 -8.93
C ALA A 60 -0.06 -14.62 -9.31
N ILE A 61 -0.99 -15.39 -8.73
CA ILE A 61 -1.22 -16.79 -9.09
C ILE A 61 -1.72 -16.91 -10.53
N CYS A 62 -2.63 -16.04 -10.97
CA CYS A 62 -3.07 -16.01 -12.37
C CYS A 62 -1.90 -15.81 -13.34
N ARG A 63 -0.99 -14.89 -13.04
CA ARG A 63 0.21 -14.65 -13.86
C ARG A 63 1.17 -15.83 -13.81
N LEU A 64 1.28 -16.52 -12.67
CA LEU A 64 2.08 -17.75 -12.55
C LEU A 64 1.55 -18.83 -13.51
N TYR A 65 0.24 -19.00 -13.53
CA TYR A 65 -0.43 -19.94 -14.43
C TYR A 65 -0.24 -19.58 -15.91
N GLN A 66 -0.37 -18.30 -16.26
CA GLN A 66 -0.11 -17.84 -17.62
C GLN A 66 1.35 -18.08 -18.04
N ALA A 67 2.31 -17.87 -17.14
CA ALA A 67 3.71 -18.16 -17.40
C ALA A 67 3.94 -19.66 -17.67
N GLN A 68 3.27 -20.54 -16.91
CA GLN A 68 3.31 -21.98 -17.15
C GLN A 68 2.71 -22.36 -18.51
N LYS A 69 1.56 -21.80 -18.89
CA LYS A 69 0.97 -22.00 -20.23
C LYS A 69 1.91 -21.58 -21.37
N GLN A 70 2.79 -20.62 -21.11
CA GLN A 70 3.81 -20.16 -22.05
C GLN A 70 5.11 -20.97 -21.97
N ASN A 71 5.12 -22.13 -21.30
CA ASN A 71 6.29 -22.97 -21.06
C ASN A 71 7.46 -22.24 -20.36
N LYS A 72 7.19 -21.17 -19.60
CA LYS A 72 8.22 -20.54 -18.76
C LYS A 72 8.46 -21.41 -17.53
N LEU A 73 9.65 -22.00 -17.46
CA LEU A 73 10.08 -22.79 -16.31
C LEU A 73 10.33 -21.88 -15.10
N ILE A 74 9.46 -22.00 -14.09
CA ILE A 74 9.64 -21.36 -12.78
C ILE A 74 9.97 -22.48 -11.80
N PRO A 75 11.23 -22.58 -11.34
CA PRO A 75 11.63 -23.63 -10.41
C PRO A 75 10.79 -23.61 -9.13
N ASN A 76 10.39 -24.78 -8.62
CA ASN A 76 9.54 -24.91 -7.43
C ASN A 76 10.09 -24.17 -6.21
N ASN A 77 11.41 -24.20 -6.00
CA ASN A 77 12.06 -23.48 -4.91
C ASN A 77 12.03 -21.94 -5.06
N LYS A 78 11.72 -21.43 -6.26
CA LYS A 78 11.65 -19.98 -6.56
C LYS A 78 10.22 -19.44 -6.63
N VAL A 79 9.19 -20.29 -6.57
CA VAL A 79 7.78 -19.89 -6.68
C VAL A 79 7.41 -18.83 -5.64
N LYS A 80 7.84 -19.00 -4.39
CA LYS A 80 7.55 -18.04 -3.31
C LYS A 80 8.12 -16.65 -3.61
N ALA A 81 9.35 -16.58 -4.11
CA ALA A 81 9.99 -15.32 -4.50
C ALA A 81 9.31 -14.72 -5.74
N TRP A 82 8.95 -15.56 -6.71
CA TRP A 82 8.27 -15.15 -7.92
C TRP A 82 6.90 -14.52 -7.63
N LEU A 83 6.09 -15.13 -6.75
CA LEU A 83 4.78 -14.59 -6.35
C LEU A 83 4.90 -13.23 -5.67
N ARG A 84 5.89 -13.06 -4.78
CA ARG A 84 6.17 -11.76 -4.13
C ARG A 84 6.51 -10.69 -5.14
N GLU A 85 7.46 -10.98 -6.04
CA GLU A 85 7.91 -10.04 -7.07
C GLU A 85 6.77 -9.67 -8.03
N THR A 86 6.02 -10.65 -8.50
CA THR A 86 4.88 -10.45 -9.40
C THR A 86 3.76 -9.65 -8.74
N GLY A 87 3.39 -9.97 -7.51
CA GLY A 87 2.38 -9.20 -6.77
C GLY A 87 2.81 -7.77 -6.50
N PHE A 88 4.08 -7.56 -6.12
CA PHE A 88 4.64 -6.21 -5.94
C PHE A 88 4.63 -5.40 -7.24
N ARG A 89 5.00 -6.02 -8.36
CA ARG A 89 4.94 -5.39 -9.68
C ARG A 89 3.51 -5.01 -10.05
N HIS A 90 2.55 -5.88 -9.77
CA HIS A 90 1.14 -5.57 -10.00
C HIS A 90 0.67 -4.37 -9.17
N ILE A 91 1.03 -4.29 -7.88
CA ILE A 91 0.73 -3.12 -7.05
C ILE A 91 1.33 -1.82 -7.65
N LYS A 92 2.55 -1.89 -8.20
CA LYS A 92 3.15 -0.73 -8.89
C LYS A 92 2.38 -0.34 -10.15
N GLU A 93 1.95 -1.33 -10.94
CA GLU A 93 1.12 -1.08 -12.13
C GLU A 93 -0.17 -0.35 -11.74
N LEU A 94 -0.90 -0.85 -10.72
CA LEU A 94 -2.10 -0.20 -10.17
C LEU A 94 -1.81 1.24 -9.69
N ALA A 95 -0.69 1.44 -9.00
CA ALA A 95 -0.30 2.77 -8.53
C ALA A 95 0.00 3.73 -9.69
N LEU A 96 0.61 3.24 -10.78
CA LEU A 96 0.90 4.03 -11.98
C LEU A 96 -0.37 4.35 -12.76
N GLU A 97 -1.28 3.38 -12.91
CA GLU A 97 -2.59 3.59 -13.52
C GLU A 97 -3.37 4.66 -12.77
N ARG A 98 -3.42 4.59 -11.44
CA ARG A 98 -4.06 5.61 -10.62
C ARG A 98 -3.43 7.00 -10.82
N LYS A 99 -2.11 7.09 -10.94
CA LYS A 99 -1.44 8.38 -11.24
C LYS A 99 -1.82 8.93 -12.61
N LYS A 100 -1.89 8.07 -13.63
CA LYS A 100 -2.34 8.45 -14.98
C LYS A 100 -3.79 8.94 -14.96
N TRP A 101 -4.68 8.17 -14.33
CA TRP A 101 -6.09 8.55 -14.17
C TRP A 101 -6.25 9.83 -13.36
N ASN A 102 -5.52 10.02 -12.26
CA ASN A 102 -5.54 11.27 -11.50
C ASN A 102 -5.01 12.46 -12.31
N SER A 103 -4.07 12.26 -13.22
CA SER A 103 -3.62 13.32 -14.13
C SER A 103 -4.71 13.70 -15.13
N VAL A 104 -5.41 12.71 -15.70
CA VAL A 104 -6.52 12.92 -16.65
C VAL A 104 -7.73 13.52 -15.93
N ILE A 105 -8.11 12.97 -14.77
CA ILE A 105 -9.22 13.44 -13.95
C ILE A 105 -8.94 14.85 -13.41
N LYS A 106 -7.71 15.18 -12.97
CA LYS A 106 -7.38 16.57 -12.62
C LYS A 106 -7.54 17.49 -13.82
N SER A 107 -7.12 17.08 -15.01
CA SER A 107 -7.32 17.91 -16.21
C SER A 107 -8.79 18.09 -16.61
N VAL A 108 -9.69 17.19 -16.17
CA VAL A 108 -11.14 17.28 -16.44
C VAL A 108 -11.88 18.01 -15.32
N ILE A 109 -11.56 17.75 -14.05
CA ILE A 109 -12.19 18.36 -12.86
C ILE A 109 -11.86 19.86 -12.75
N TYR A 110 -10.66 20.30 -13.17
CA TYR A 110 -10.33 21.74 -13.19
C TYR A 110 -11.26 22.57 -14.11
N TYR A 111 -12.07 21.93 -14.96
CA TYR A 111 -13.03 22.61 -15.84
C TYR A 111 -14.50 22.42 -15.43
N THR A 112 -14.83 21.59 -14.42
CA THR A 112 -16.24 21.20 -14.18
C THR A 112 -16.55 20.89 -12.71
N LEU A 113 -16.80 21.95 -11.92
CA LEU A 113 -17.68 22.00 -10.72
C LEU A 113 -17.33 21.21 -9.43
N PRO A 114 -17.87 21.65 -8.26
CA PRO A 114 -17.45 21.21 -6.92
C PRO A 114 -18.19 19.93 -6.48
N PHE A 115 -17.43 18.94 -5.99
CA PHE A 115 -17.97 17.62 -5.63
C PHE A 115 -18.10 17.48 -4.11
N LYS A 116 -19.31 17.13 -3.65
CA LYS A 116 -19.59 16.49 -2.35
C LYS A 116 -19.69 14.98 -2.61
N GLU A 117 -18.99 14.16 -1.83
CA GLU A 117 -19.07 12.71 -1.95
C GLU A 117 -19.46 12.08 -0.61
N ASP A 118 -20.58 11.36 -0.62
CA ASP A 118 -21.12 10.55 0.47
C ASP A 118 -20.28 9.29 0.67
N ASN A 119 -19.94 8.94 1.92
CA ASN A 119 -19.31 7.66 2.25
C ASN A 119 -19.93 7.04 3.52
N LYS A 120 -20.61 5.90 3.37
CA LYS A 120 -21.13 5.07 4.47
C LYS A 120 -20.22 3.89 4.85
N LEU A 121 -19.05 3.74 4.20
CA LEU A 121 -17.96 2.83 4.60
C LEU A 121 -17.01 3.45 5.64
N ASN A 122 -17.38 4.62 6.15
CA ASN A 122 -16.44 5.56 6.74
C ASN A 122 -16.38 5.51 8.26
N LEU A 123 -17.33 4.93 8.99
CA LEU A 123 -17.39 5.14 10.45
C LEU A 123 -16.15 4.62 11.22
N GLU A 124 -15.66 3.41 10.95
CA GLU A 124 -14.47 2.88 11.65
C GLU A 124 -13.15 3.51 11.15
N TYR A 125 -13.11 3.90 9.87
CA TYR A 125 -11.97 4.61 9.28
C TYR A 125 -11.92 6.07 9.74
N GLU A 126 -13.08 6.73 9.86
CA GLU A 126 -13.28 8.06 10.41
C GLU A 126 -12.96 8.07 11.89
N GLU A 127 -13.36 7.06 12.67
CA GLU A 127 -12.96 6.95 14.07
C GLU A 127 -11.45 6.88 14.23
N ASN A 128 -10.77 6.02 13.44
CA ASN A 128 -9.31 5.94 13.48
C ASN A 128 -8.63 7.21 12.96
N THR A 129 -9.18 7.84 11.91
CA THR A 129 -8.65 9.09 11.35
C THR A 129 -8.82 10.26 12.34
N THR A 130 -9.96 10.34 13.02
CA THR A 130 -10.24 11.32 14.08
C THR A 130 -9.28 11.13 15.24
N LYS A 131 -9.06 9.88 15.69
CA LYS A 131 -8.09 9.57 16.75
C LYS A 131 -6.66 9.96 16.36
N VAL A 132 -6.24 9.68 15.12
CA VAL A 132 -4.92 10.11 14.60
C VAL A 132 -4.82 11.63 14.61
N HIS A 133 -5.84 12.34 14.13
CA HIS A 133 -5.88 13.80 14.11
C HIS A 133 -5.78 14.41 15.51
N GLU A 134 -6.56 13.91 16.46
CA GLU A 134 -6.49 14.37 17.85
C GLU A 134 -5.12 14.13 18.49
N ILE A 135 -4.46 13.01 18.16
CA ILE A 135 -3.12 12.72 18.69
C ILE A 135 -2.10 13.69 18.09
N LEU A 136 -2.18 13.98 16.79
CA LEU A 136 -1.32 14.97 16.14
C LEU A 136 -1.52 16.37 16.74
N GLN A 137 -2.73 16.74 17.14
CA GLN A 137 -3.02 18.00 17.84
C GLN A 137 -2.43 18.07 19.26
N GLN A 138 -2.23 16.94 19.92
CA GLN A 138 -1.64 16.86 21.27
C GLN A 138 -0.11 16.82 21.25
N MET A 139 0.50 16.60 20.08
CA MET A 139 1.93 16.60 19.91
C MET A 139 2.49 18.02 19.78
N ASN A 140 3.81 18.15 19.94
CA ASN A 140 4.50 19.37 19.55
C ASN A 140 4.22 19.65 18.06
N PRO A 141 3.81 20.89 17.68
CA PRO A 141 3.55 21.28 16.29
C PRO A 141 4.67 20.90 15.32
N ASP A 142 5.94 21.04 15.71
CA ASP A 142 7.07 20.71 14.83
C ASP A 142 7.14 19.21 14.55
N ASP A 143 6.92 18.39 15.58
CA ASP A 143 6.97 16.93 15.47
C ASP A 143 5.75 16.40 14.70
N SER A 144 4.56 16.98 14.91
CA SER A 144 3.36 16.60 14.16
C SER A 144 3.49 16.97 12.69
N GLN A 145 3.97 18.18 12.38
CA GLN A 145 4.22 18.63 11.01
C GLN A 145 5.24 17.72 10.31
N LEU A 146 6.31 17.34 11.00
CA LEU A 146 7.32 16.44 10.48
C LEU A 146 6.75 15.05 10.15
N LEU A 147 5.86 14.51 10.99
CA LEU A 147 5.17 13.25 10.72
C LEU A 147 4.20 13.37 9.55
N ILE A 148 3.46 14.48 9.44
CA ILE A 148 2.56 14.73 8.31
C ILE A 148 3.36 14.72 7.01
N TRP A 149 4.42 15.52 6.91
CA TRP A 149 5.25 15.56 5.71
C TRP A 149 5.87 14.21 5.38
N ARG A 150 6.38 13.49 6.39
CA ARG A 150 7.11 12.25 6.14
C ARG A 150 6.19 11.06 5.86
N GLU A 151 5.14 10.88 6.64
CA GLU A 151 4.31 9.66 6.63
C GLU A 151 3.04 9.83 5.81
N LEU A 152 2.40 11.00 5.82
CA LEU A 152 1.16 11.24 5.05
C LEU A 152 1.45 11.79 3.64
N GLU A 153 2.38 12.73 3.52
CA GLU A 153 2.74 13.33 2.22
C GLU A 153 3.91 12.62 1.52
N HIS A 154 4.58 11.69 2.20
CA HIS A 154 5.72 10.93 1.68
C HIS A 154 6.90 11.77 1.17
N ARG A 155 7.12 12.97 1.72
CA ARG A 155 8.24 13.85 1.36
C ARG A 155 9.58 13.22 1.76
N SER A 156 10.60 13.37 0.92
CA SER A 156 11.95 12.92 1.28
C SER A 156 12.56 13.79 2.39
N TRP A 157 13.56 13.27 3.10
CA TRP A 157 14.21 14.04 4.16
C TRP A 157 14.97 15.24 3.62
N GLU A 158 15.53 15.10 2.42
CA GLU A 158 16.22 16.15 1.69
C GLU A 158 15.26 17.29 1.33
N TYR A 159 14.03 16.94 0.90
CA TYR A 159 12.98 17.93 0.63
C TYR A 159 12.57 18.66 1.90
N ILE A 160 12.32 17.93 2.99
CA ILE A 160 11.95 18.53 4.29
C ILE A 160 13.06 19.47 4.79
N ALA A 161 14.33 19.06 4.68
CA ALA A 161 15.46 19.91 5.02
C ALA A 161 15.49 21.20 4.21
N SER A 162 15.22 21.13 2.89
CA SER A 162 15.15 22.32 2.05
C SER A 162 14.00 23.26 2.42
N GLN A 163 12.85 22.72 2.80
CA GLN A 163 11.70 23.54 3.23
C GLN A 163 11.98 24.27 4.54
N LEU A 164 12.57 23.56 5.51
CA LEU A 164 12.96 24.16 6.79
C LEU A 164 14.04 25.24 6.60
N ALA A 165 15.01 25.00 5.71
CA ALA A 165 16.02 25.99 5.38
C ALA A 165 15.42 27.26 4.75
N ASN A 166 14.41 27.11 3.89
CA ASN A 166 13.68 28.25 3.32
C ASN A 166 12.93 29.08 4.38
N SER A 167 12.50 28.44 5.48
CA SER A 167 11.93 29.13 6.65
C SER A 167 12.98 29.63 7.66
N GLY A 168 14.27 29.51 7.35
CA GLY A 168 15.37 29.97 8.20
C GLY A 168 15.95 28.94 9.17
N GLU A 169 15.45 27.69 9.16
CA GLU A 169 15.94 26.61 10.03
C GLU A 169 16.85 25.65 9.25
N ILE A 170 18.16 25.77 9.45
CA ILE A 170 19.14 24.92 8.77
C ILE A 170 19.35 23.64 9.58
N VAL A 171 18.80 22.52 9.09
CA VAL A 171 18.89 21.21 9.76
C VAL A 171 19.47 20.17 8.81
N THR A 172 20.41 19.35 9.30
CA THR A 172 20.94 18.24 8.53
C THR A 172 19.93 17.09 8.43
N VAL A 173 20.01 16.32 7.34
CA VAL A 173 19.16 15.12 7.13
C VAL A 173 19.28 14.12 8.28
N ALA A 174 20.48 13.93 8.84
CA ALA A 174 20.70 13.04 9.98
C ALA A 174 19.93 13.50 11.23
N THR A 175 19.96 14.81 11.52
CA THR A 175 19.21 15.40 12.62
C THR A 175 17.70 15.27 12.39
N LEU A 176 17.21 15.50 11.17
CA LEU A 176 15.80 15.32 10.81
C LEU A 176 15.33 13.88 10.98
N ARG A 177 16.12 12.89 10.58
CA ARG A 177 15.81 11.47 10.81
C ARG A 177 15.65 11.16 12.30
N LYS A 178 16.55 11.69 13.14
CA LYS A 178 16.48 11.51 14.60
C LYS A 178 15.27 12.24 15.21
N ARG A 179 14.93 13.45 14.73
CA ARG A 179 13.68 14.14 15.08
C ARG A 179 12.46 13.32 14.69
N GLY A 180 12.41 12.80 13.46
CA GLY A 180 11.32 11.94 12.98
C GLY A 180 11.15 10.67 13.79
N GLN A 181 12.25 10.03 14.19
CA GLN A 181 12.17 8.88 15.09
C GLN A 181 11.56 9.25 16.44
N ARG A 182 12.02 10.36 17.06
CA ARG A 182 11.45 10.85 18.32
C ARG A 182 9.97 11.21 18.21
N ALA A 183 9.57 11.86 17.11
CA ALA A 183 8.18 12.18 16.84
C ALA A 183 7.32 10.91 16.73
N LYS A 184 7.79 9.87 16.03
CA LYS A 184 7.10 8.57 15.96
C LYS A 184 6.97 7.91 17.33
N ASP A 185 8.01 7.95 18.14
CA ASP A 185 7.99 7.37 19.48
C ASP A 185 7.03 8.12 20.42
N ALA A 186 6.99 9.44 20.33
CA ALA A 186 6.00 10.28 21.01
C ALA A 186 4.57 9.95 20.56
N PHE A 187 4.31 9.88 19.25
CA PHE A 187 3.02 9.48 18.70
C PHE A 187 2.56 8.12 19.27
N ARG A 188 3.44 7.10 19.23
CA ARG A 188 3.14 5.76 19.77
C ARG A 188 2.87 5.76 21.27
N LYS A 189 3.47 6.68 22.02
CA LYS A 189 3.23 6.81 23.47
C LYS A 189 1.83 7.35 23.73
N ILE A 190 1.42 8.41 23.02
CA ILE A 190 0.08 9.00 23.15
C ILE A 190 -0.98 8.00 22.64
N TRP A 191 -0.72 7.35 21.51
CA TRP A 191 -1.62 6.32 20.94
C TRP A 191 -1.90 5.20 21.95
N ARG A 192 -0.85 4.63 22.56
CA ARG A 192 -1.01 3.60 23.58
C ARG A 192 -1.78 4.08 24.80
N LYS A 193 -1.61 5.34 25.22
CA LYS A 193 -2.34 5.92 26.35
C LYS A 193 -3.83 6.12 26.04
N LYS A 194 -4.20 6.40 24.79
CA LYS A 194 -5.61 6.59 24.38
C LYS A 194 -6.35 5.30 24.04
N MET A 195 -5.61 4.24 23.70
CA MET A 195 -6.17 2.96 23.24
C MET A 195 -6.12 1.85 24.30
N LEU A 196 -5.51 2.11 25.46
CA LEU A 196 -5.61 1.32 26.68
C LEU A 196 -6.59 2.01 27.63
#